data_AF-A0A352AIX2-F1
#
_entry.id   AF-A0A352AIX2-F1
#
_cell.length_a   1.000
_cell.length_b   1.000
_cell.length_c   1.000
_cell.angle_alpha   90.00
_cell.angle_beta   90.00
_cell.angle_gamma   90.00
#
_symmetry.space_group_name_H-M   'P 1'
#
loop_
_entity.id
_entity.type
_entity.pdbx_description
1 polymer ?
#
loop_
_entity_poly.entity_id
_entity_poly.type
_entity_poly.pdbx_seq_one_letter_code
_entity_poly.pdbx_strand_id
1 'polypeptide(L)'
;MSQGQDFQEALAVVLKQICESSDWDYGEAWIPNQDGTILELSPAWCISSLQDSTAVFALEQFRQCSESFILRPGVGLPGRVWSSRQPEWITDASSESETYFLRNQIAKAFGVKAGFGLPIIANGEIVGVLIFFMLESRALDQNLVELTQTAAMQLLVRHKDYGTLTQE
;
A
#
# COMPACT_ATOMS: atom_id res chain seq x y z
N MET A 1 -24.70 -4.04 2.13
CA MET A 1 -23.31 -4.43 2.47
C MET A 1 -22.77 -3.40 3.44
N SER A 2 -21.83 -3.74 4.33
CA SER A 2 -21.33 -2.78 5.32
C SER A 2 -20.38 -1.77 4.66
N GLN A 3 -20.28 -0.56 5.21
CA GLN A 3 -19.42 0.51 4.68
C GLN A 3 -17.93 0.11 4.61
N GLY A 4 -17.47 -0.75 5.52
CA GLY A 4 -16.09 -1.25 5.53
C GLY A 4 -15.79 -2.21 4.37
N GLN A 5 -16.77 -3.01 3.97
CA GLN A 5 -16.63 -3.93 2.84
C GLN A 5 -16.48 -3.17 1.51
N ASP A 6 -17.30 -2.12 1.31
CA ASP A 6 -17.25 -1.27 0.11
C ASP A 6 -15.90 -0.54 -0.01
N PHE A 7 -15.36 -0.04 1.12
CA PHE A 7 -14.04 0.58 1.13
C PHE A 7 -12.92 -0.41 0.76
N GLN A 8 -12.95 -1.63 1.30
CA GLN A 8 -11.96 -2.66 0.96
C GLN A 8 -12.03 -3.06 -0.51
N GLU A 9 -13.23 -3.19 -1.07
CA GLU A 9 -13.43 -3.48 -2.49
C GLU A 9 -12.88 -2.34 -3.37
N ALA A 10 -13.13 -1.09 -3.01
CA ALA A 10 -12.56 0.08 -3.70
C ALA A 10 -11.02 0.09 -3.65
N LEU A 11 -10.41 -0.24 -2.51
CA LEU A 11 -8.95 -0.34 -2.38
C LEU A 11 -8.38 -1.42 -3.30
N ALA A 12 -9.03 -2.59 -3.37
CA ALA A 12 -8.59 -3.68 -4.24
C ALA A 12 -8.62 -3.26 -5.73
N VAL A 13 -9.65 -2.53 -6.15
CA VAL A 13 -9.74 -1.98 -7.52
C VAL A 13 -8.63 -0.96 -7.78
N VAL A 14 -8.40 -0.03 -6.85
CA VAL A 14 -7.34 0.99 -6.96
C VAL A 14 -5.97 0.35 -7.10
N LEU A 15 -5.64 -0.57 -6.19
CA LEU A 15 -4.36 -1.28 -6.18
C LEU A 15 -4.15 -2.03 -7.49
N LYS A 16 -5.17 -2.78 -7.93
CA LYS A 16 -5.12 -3.53 -9.18
C LYS A 16 -4.81 -2.64 -10.38
N GLN A 17 -5.56 -1.56 -10.55
CA GLN A 17 -5.38 -0.68 -11.70
C GLN A 17 -4.01 -0.01 -11.70
N ILE A 18 -3.48 0.39 -10.54
CA ILE A 18 -2.15 0.97 -10.44
C ILE A 18 -1.09 -0.08 -10.77
N CYS A 19 -1.12 -1.27 -10.16
CA CYS A 19 -0.15 -2.33 -10.44
C CYS A 19 -0.19 -2.80 -11.91
N GLU A 20 -1.35 -2.76 -12.57
CA GLU A 20 -1.49 -3.15 -13.99
C GLU A 20 -1.06 -2.07 -14.97
N SER A 21 -0.99 -0.79 -14.56
CA SER A 21 -0.70 0.35 -15.44
C SER A 21 0.61 1.06 -15.14
N SER A 22 1.42 0.51 -14.23
CA SER A 22 2.68 1.06 -13.80
C SER A 22 3.70 -0.05 -13.57
N ASP A 23 4.92 0.34 -13.15
CA ASP A 23 6.00 -0.59 -12.89
C ASP A 23 5.91 -1.26 -11.50
N TRP A 24 4.86 -0.98 -10.73
CA TRP A 24 4.69 -1.58 -9.41
C TRP A 24 4.37 -3.08 -9.51
N ASP A 25 5.27 -3.92 -8.99
CA ASP A 25 5.10 -5.37 -8.97
C ASP A 25 4.03 -5.82 -7.97
N TYR A 26 3.87 -5.07 -6.88
CA TYR A 26 2.99 -5.41 -5.77
C TYR A 26 2.41 -4.15 -5.12
N GLY A 27 1.16 -4.25 -4.67
CA GLY A 27 0.45 -3.21 -3.95
C GLY A 27 -0.38 -3.80 -2.80
N GLU A 28 -0.44 -3.09 -1.69
CA GLU A 28 -1.19 -3.46 -0.48
C GLU A 28 -1.77 -2.22 0.20
N ALA A 29 -2.78 -2.42 1.05
CA ALA A 29 -3.35 -1.36 1.86
C ALA A 29 -3.23 -1.66 3.36
N TRP A 30 -2.95 -0.64 4.15
CA TRP A 30 -2.97 -0.66 5.60
C TRP A 30 -4.07 0.27 6.10
N ILE A 31 -4.92 -0.21 7.01
CA ILE A 31 -6.10 0.55 7.49
C ILE A 31 -5.99 0.72 9.01
N PRO A 32 -6.31 1.91 9.56
CA PRO A 32 -6.41 2.07 11.00
C PRO A 32 -7.44 1.10 11.60
N ASN A 33 -7.11 0.51 12.75
CA ASN A 33 -8.08 -0.28 13.50
C ASN A 33 -9.21 0.61 14.06
N GLN A 34 -10.24 0.00 14.67
CA GLN A 34 -11.41 0.74 15.18
C GLN A 34 -11.05 1.84 16.18
N ASP A 35 -10.02 1.63 16.99
CA ASP A 35 -9.55 2.61 17.99
C ASP A 35 -8.61 3.67 17.39
N GLY A 36 -8.20 3.54 16.12
CA GLY A 36 -7.29 4.46 15.45
C GLY A 36 -5.87 4.48 16.04
N THR A 37 -5.43 3.41 16.71
CA THR A 37 -4.15 3.37 17.43
C THR A 37 -3.05 2.61 16.70
N ILE A 38 -3.44 1.73 15.79
CA ILE A 38 -2.55 0.88 14.98
C ILE A 38 -3.09 0.77 13.56
N LEU A 39 -2.21 0.41 12.62
CA LEU A 39 -2.55 -0.04 11.29
C LEU A 39 -2.53 -1.57 11.22
N GLU A 40 -3.55 -2.11 10.55
CA GLU A 40 -3.69 -3.52 10.21
C GLU A 40 -3.61 -3.69 8.70
N LEU A 41 -3.05 -4.81 8.24
CA LEU A 41 -2.98 -5.13 6.82
C LEU A 41 -4.39 -5.47 6.31
N SER A 42 -4.82 -4.75 5.27
CA SER A 42 -6.08 -5.00 4.59
C SER A 42 -6.02 -6.28 3.76
N PRO A 43 -7.14 -7.00 3.58
CA PRO A 43 -7.23 -8.06 2.57
C PRO A 43 -7.12 -7.54 1.12
N ALA A 44 -7.15 -6.21 0.90
CA ALA A 44 -6.93 -5.61 -0.40
C ALA A 44 -5.44 -5.56 -0.76
N TRP A 45 -5.07 -6.29 -1.80
CA TRP A 45 -3.71 -6.33 -2.37
C TRP A 45 -3.76 -6.69 -3.86
N CYS A 46 -2.66 -6.47 -4.57
CA CYS A 46 -2.50 -6.90 -5.97
C CYS A 46 -1.03 -7.21 -6.25
N ILE A 47 -0.77 -8.32 -6.97
CA ILE A 47 0.49 -8.55 -7.69
C ILE A 47 0.21 -8.23 -9.16
N SER A 48 1.10 -7.48 -9.82
CA SER A 48 0.97 -7.14 -11.23
C SER A 48 1.00 -8.38 -12.12
N SER A 49 0.73 -8.23 -13.42
CA SER A 49 0.70 -9.36 -14.38
C SER A 49 2.11 -9.86 -14.74
N LEU A 50 2.87 -10.29 -13.73
CA LEU A 50 4.21 -10.85 -13.86
C LEU A 50 4.17 -12.22 -14.55
N GLN A 51 5.12 -12.44 -15.45
CA GLN A 51 5.28 -13.72 -16.16
C GLN A 51 6.14 -14.72 -15.37
N ASP A 52 7.00 -14.22 -14.48
CA ASP A 52 7.89 -15.05 -13.66
C ASP A 52 7.13 -15.59 -12.43
N SER A 53 6.87 -16.90 -12.43
CA SER A 53 6.19 -17.57 -11.32
C SER A 53 6.99 -17.55 -10.02
N THR A 54 8.32 -17.42 -10.08
CA THR A 54 9.18 -17.30 -8.90
C THR A 54 8.97 -15.94 -8.24
N ALA A 55 8.90 -14.87 -9.04
CA ALA A 55 8.60 -13.52 -8.58
C ALA A 55 7.21 -13.44 -7.93
N VAL A 56 6.19 -14.04 -8.58
CA VAL A 56 4.83 -14.12 -8.03
C VAL A 56 4.82 -14.84 -6.68
N PHE A 57 5.45 -16.01 -6.60
CA PHE A 57 5.55 -16.78 -5.35
C PHE A 57 6.23 -15.96 -4.25
N ALA A 58 7.33 -15.27 -4.55
CA ALA A 58 8.05 -14.46 -3.57
C ALA A 58 7.17 -13.33 -3.00
N LEU A 59 6.43 -12.62 -3.85
CA LEU A 59 5.51 -11.57 -3.42
C LEU A 59 4.33 -12.12 -2.61
N GLU A 60 3.80 -13.29 -2.95
CA GLU A 60 2.78 -13.97 -2.15
C GLU A 60 3.30 -14.32 -0.75
N GLN A 61 4.52 -14.83 -0.65
CA GLN A 61 5.14 -15.14 0.64
C GLN A 61 5.42 -13.86 1.46
N PHE A 62 5.91 -12.79 0.82
CA PHE A 62 6.08 -11.49 1.47
C PHE A 62 4.77 -10.96 2.06
N ARG A 63 3.68 -11.04 1.29
CA ARG A 63 2.32 -10.66 1.74
C ARG A 63 1.88 -11.52 2.93
N GLN A 64 1.99 -12.85 2.83
CA GLN A 64 1.59 -13.76 3.91
C GLN A 64 2.34 -13.47 5.21
N CYS A 65 3.66 -13.25 5.15
CA CYS A 65 4.42 -12.85 6.33
C CYS A 65 3.99 -11.48 6.88
N SER A 66 3.64 -10.54 5.99
CA SER A 66 3.18 -9.20 6.37
C SER A 66 1.88 -9.19 7.17
N GLU A 67 1.02 -10.20 7.05
CA GLU A 67 -0.24 -10.32 7.81
C GLU A 67 -0.03 -10.37 9.34
N SER A 68 1.15 -10.80 9.80
CA SER A 68 1.48 -10.88 11.23
C SER A 68 1.92 -9.55 11.85
N PHE A 69 2.11 -8.50 11.04
CA PHE A 69 2.61 -7.21 11.51
C PHE A 69 1.46 -6.29 11.88
N ILE A 70 1.63 -5.61 13.02
CA ILE A 70 0.79 -4.51 13.46
C ILE A 70 1.69 -3.28 13.57
N LEU A 71 1.31 -2.18 12.92
CA LEU A 71 2.17 -1.01 12.79
C LEU A 71 1.60 0.18 13.56
N ARG A 72 2.38 0.73 14.48
CA ARG A 72 2.04 1.97 15.20
C ARG A 72 2.35 3.20 14.35
N PRO A 73 1.75 4.37 14.65
CA PRO A 73 2.17 5.63 14.05
C PRO A 73 3.70 5.83 14.14
N GLY A 74 4.33 6.22 13.05
CA GLY A 74 5.77 6.42 12.92
C GLY A 74 6.62 5.15 12.77
N VAL A 75 6.04 3.95 12.90
CA VAL A 75 6.78 2.68 12.84
C VAL A 75 6.69 2.04 11.47
N GLY A 76 7.85 1.79 10.85
CA GLY A 76 7.94 1.29 9.48
C GLY A 76 7.37 2.29 8.45
N LEU A 77 7.42 1.90 7.17
CA LEU A 77 6.94 2.75 6.08
C LEU A 77 5.44 3.14 6.23
N PRO A 78 4.49 2.20 6.45
CA PRO A 78 3.09 2.57 6.60
C PRO A 78 2.83 3.49 7.79
N GLY A 79 3.46 3.22 8.94
CA GLY A 79 3.30 4.04 10.14
C GLY A 79 3.85 5.44 9.98
N ARG A 80 5.00 5.62 9.30
CA ARG A 80 5.55 6.94 9.01
C ARG A 80 4.70 7.74 8.04
N VAL A 81 4.18 7.12 6.99
CA VAL A 81 3.24 7.76 6.07
C VAL A 81 1.97 8.18 6.81
N TRP A 82 1.46 7.31 7.69
CA TRP A 82 0.30 7.64 8.52
C TRP A 82 0.55 8.85 9.43
N SER A 83 1.68 8.88 10.12
CA SER A 83 2.02 9.96 11.06
C SER A 83 2.34 11.29 10.36
N SER A 84 3.05 11.25 9.24
CA SER A 84 3.48 12.45 8.50
C SER A 84 2.37 13.02 7.62
N ARG A 85 1.40 12.18 7.22
CA ARG A 85 0.43 12.46 6.15
C ARG A 85 1.08 12.83 4.81
N GLN A 86 2.32 12.39 4.60
CA GLN A 86 3.08 12.61 3.38
C GLN A 86 3.45 11.28 2.73
N PRO A 87 3.57 11.24 1.39
CA PRO A 87 4.13 10.10 0.70
C PRO A 87 5.60 9.88 1.07
N GLU A 88 6.06 8.64 0.99
CA GLU A 88 7.44 8.29 1.33
C GLU A 88 7.98 7.21 0.38
N TRP A 89 9.21 7.38 -0.09
CA TRP A 89 9.92 6.43 -0.96
C TRP A 89 11.03 5.70 -0.20
N ILE A 90 11.23 4.43 -0.52
CA ILE A 90 12.35 3.60 -0.06
C ILE A 90 13.03 3.02 -1.31
N THR A 91 14.33 3.26 -1.46
CA THR A 91 15.09 2.80 -2.63
C THR A 91 15.36 1.30 -2.59
N ASP A 92 15.67 0.74 -1.42
CA ASP A 92 15.85 -0.69 -1.21
C ASP A 92 15.51 -1.10 0.23
N ALA A 93 14.28 -1.55 0.42
CA ALA A 93 13.74 -2.01 1.69
C ALA A 93 14.52 -3.17 2.33
N SER A 94 15.18 -4.00 1.53
CA SER A 94 15.98 -5.13 2.03
C SER A 94 17.34 -4.72 2.60
N SER A 95 17.80 -3.51 2.25
CA SER A 95 19.06 -2.92 2.71
C SER A 95 18.85 -1.97 3.89
N GLU A 96 17.61 -1.61 4.20
CA GLU A 96 17.27 -0.77 5.35
C GLU A 96 17.41 -1.50 6.69
N SER A 97 17.59 -0.72 7.76
CA SER A 97 17.59 -1.25 9.13
C SER A 97 16.20 -1.73 9.56
N GLU A 98 16.14 -2.70 10.47
CA GLU A 98 14.88 -3.17 11.08
C GLU A 98 14.10 -2.04 11.77
N THR A 99 14.81 -1.05 12.32
CA THR A 99 14.20 0.13 12.92
C THR A 99 13.55 1.06 11.89
N TYR A 100 14.09 1.11 10.67
CA TYR A 100 13.54 1.95 9.60
C TYR A 100 12.47 1.19 8.81
N PHE A 101 12.70 -0.06 8.46
CA PHE A 101 11.71 -0.88 7.78
C PHE A 101 11.56 -2.20 8.53
N LEU A 102 10.51 -2.29 9.35
CA LEU A 102 10.26 -3.42 10.24
C LEU A 102 10.14 -4.77 9.50
N ARG A 103 9.81 -4.71 8.21
CA ARG A 103 9.68 -5.86 7.30
C ARG A 103 10.96 -6.12 6.48
N ASN A 104 12.11 -5.54 6.82
CA ASN A 104 13.34 -5.66 6.00
C ASN A 104 13.82 -7.11 5.85
N GLN A 105 13.73 -7.94 6.89
CA GLN A 105 14.20 -9.32 6.84
C GLN A 105 13.36 -10.15 5.87
N ILE A 106 12.04 -9.98 5.89
CA ILE A 106 11.15 -10.67 4.94
C ILE A 106 11.28 -10.08 3.53
N ALA A 107 11.52 -8.78 3.40
CA ALA A 107 11.82 -8.17 2.10
C ALA A 107 13.11 -8.73 1.51
N LYS A 108 14.16 -8.90 2.34
CA LYS A 108 15.41 -9.54 1.94
C LYS A 108 15.21 -11.01 1.55
N ALA A 109 14.40 -11.75 2.30
CA ALA A 109 14.14 -13.17 2.03
C ALA A 109 13.40 -13.40 0.71
N PHE A 110 12.48 -12.49 0.37
CA PHE A 110 11.60 -12.61 -0.81
C PHE A 110 11.93 -11.62 -1.93
N GLY A 111 13.09 -10.97 -1.87
CA GLY A 111 13.58 -10.10 -2.93
C GLY A 111 12.82 -8.78 -3.11
N VAL A 112 12.01 -8.34 -2.15
CA VAL A 112 11.37 -7.02 -2.19
C VAL A 112 12.42 -5.94 -1.95
N LYS A 113 12.41 -4.92 -2.81
CA LYS A 113 13.42 -3.85 -2.87
C LYS A 113 12.75 -2.48 -2.77
N ALA A 114 12.53 -1.78 -3.87
CA ALA A 114 11.97 -0.43 -3.80
C ALA A 114 10.54 -0.45 -3.25
N GLY A 115 10.16 0.62 -2.55
CA GLY A 115 8.81 0.77 -2.02
C GLY A 115 8.35 2.22 -1.99
N PHE A 116 7.05 2.43 -2.10
CA PHE A 116 6.42 3.74 -2.04
C PHE A 116 5.14 3.68 -1.20
N GLY A 117 5.03 4.54 -0.21
CA GLY A 117 3.83 4.69 0.60
C GLY A 117 3.09 5.97 0.30
N LEU A 118 1.76 5.89 0.27
CA LEU A 118 0.85 6.97 -0.10
C LEU A 118 -0.33 7.04 0.89
N PRO A 119 -0.53 8.18 1.58
CA PRO A 119 -1.66 8.34 2.49
C PRO A 119 -2.99 8.48 1.74
N ILE A 120 -4.05 7.85 2.25
CA ILE A 120 -5.43 8.10 1.84
C ILE A 120 -6.10 8.99 2.88
N ILE A 121 -6.49 10.19 2.46
CA ILE A 121 -7.06 11.21 3.34
C ILE A 121 -8.53 11.44 3.00
N ALA A 122 -9.39 11.42 4.01
CA ALA A 122 -10.80 11.79 3.92
C ALA A 122 -11.18 12.67 5.11
N ASN A 123 -11.83 13.80 4.84
CA ASN A 123 -12.25 14.78 5.85
C ASN A 123 -11.11 15.22 6.81
N GLY A 124 -9.87 15.31 6.30
CA GLY A 124 -8.70 15.68 7.09
C GLY A 124 -8.05 14.54 7.88
N GLU A 125 -8.68 13.36 7.92
CA GLU A 125 -8.19 12.18 8.60
C GLU A 125 -7.61 11.15 7.64
N ILE A 126 -6.63 10.38 8.12
CA ILE A 126 -6.08 9.25 7.35
C ILE A 126 -7.00 8.06 7.55
N VAL A 127 -7.59 7.59 6.46
CA VAL A 127 -8.48 6.41 6.45
C VAL A 127 -7.78 5.15 5.92
N GLY A 128 -6.56 5.29 5.43
CA GLY A 128 -5.73 4.17 4.98
C GLY A 128 -4.40 4.65 4.42
N VAL A 129 -3.49 3.70 4.19
CA VAL A 129 -2.20 3.92 3.54
C VAL A 129 -2.03 2.87 2.47
N LEU A 130 -1.80 3.29 1.22
CA LEU A 130 -1.40 2.39 0.15
C LEU A 130 0.11 2.24 0.16
N ILE A 131 0.60 1.03 -0.04
CA ILE A 131 2.03 0.75 -0.21
C ILE A 131 2.20 -0.02 -1.49
N PHE A 132 3.19 0.36 -2.29
CA PHE A 132 3.59 -0.32 -3.50
C PHE A 132 5.05 -0.75 -3.39
N PHE A 133 5.40 -1.86 -4.02
CA PHE A 133 6.74 -2.42 -3.99
C PHE A 133 7.18 -2.93 -5.37
N MET A 134 8.50 -2.99 -5.56
CA MET A 134 9.17 -3.63 -6.69
C MET A 134 10.19 -4.65 -6.19
N LEU A 135 10.51 -5.63 -7.02
CA LEU A 135 11.57 -6.61 -6.76
C LEU A 135 12.97 -6.10 -7.12
N GLU A 136 13.06 -4.94 -7.76
CA GLU A 136 14.31 -4.25 -8.05
C GLU A 136 14.48 -2.98 -7.21
N SER A 137 15.73 -2.67 -6.88
CA SER A 137 16.06 -1.40 -6.23
C SER A 137 15.90 -0.28 -7.23
N ARG A 138 15.28 0.83 -6.81
CA ARG A 138 15.02 1.96 -7.70
C ARG A 138 15.22 3.27 -6.93
N ALA A 139 16.06 4.15 -7.47
CA ALA A 139 16.19 5.51 -6.96
C ALA A 139 14.83 6.22 -7.06
N LEU A 140 14.64 7.28 -6.27
CA LEU A 140 13.38 8.05 -6.30
C LEU A 140 13.02 8.42 -7.74
N ASP A 141 11.90 7.87 -8.19
CA ASP A 141 11.32 8.17 -9.50
C ASP A 141 10.14 9.12 -9.30
N GLN A 142 10.41 10.41 -9.51
CA GLN A 142 9.43 11.47 -9.28
C GLN A 142 8.21 11.32 -10.21
N ASN A 143 8.41 10.85 -11.45
CA ASN A 143 7.32 10.68 -12.40
C ASN A 143 6.39 9.53 -11.96
N LEU A 144 6.97 8.41 -11.52
CA LEU A 144 6.18 7.29 -11.02
C LEU A 144 5.40 7.66 -9.76
N VAL A 145 6.02 8.43 -8.85
CA VAL A 145 5.35 8.99 -7.67
C VAL A 145 4.12 9.81 -8.09
N GLU A 146 4.31 10.81 -8.95
CA GLU A 146 3.23 11.71 -9.38
C GLU A 146 2.09 10.96 -10.09
N LEU A 147 2.42 10.00 -10.96
CA LEU A 147 1.43 9.17 -11.66
C LEU A 147 0.65 8.29 -10.68
N THR A 148 1.33 7.65 -9.74
CA THR A 148 0.71 6.80 -8.72
C THR A 148 -0.24 7.60 -7.83
N GLN A 149 0.19 8.77 -7.38
CA GLN A 149 -0.62 9.68 -6.57
C GLN A 149 -1.87 10.14 -7.32
N THR A 150 -1.70 10.56 -8.58
CA THR A 150 -2.79 11.05 -9.42
C THR A 150 -3.81 9.94 -9.70
N ALA A 151 -3.34 8.74 -10.06
CA ALA A 151 -4.20 7.59 -10.31
C ALA A 151 -4.98 7.21 -9.04
N ALA A 152 -4.31 7.06 -7.90
CA ALA A 152 -4.95 6.72 -6.64
C ALA A 152 -6.04 7.74 -6.26
N MET A 153 -5.73 9.05 -6.36
CA MET A 153 -6.70 10.11 -6.04
C MET A 153 -7.94 10.05 -6.95
N GLN A 154 -7.74 9.90 -8.26
CA GLN A 154 -8.86 9.84 -9.21
C GLN A 154 -9.76 8.62 -8.98
N LEU A 155 -9.17 7.47 -8.69
CA LEU A 155 -9.90 6.23 -8.48
C LEU A 155 -10.64 6.25 -7.14
N LEU A 156 -10.00 6.72 -6.07
CA LEU A 156 -10.64 6.83 -4.75
C LEU A 156 -11.82 7.81 -4.76
N VAL A 157 -11.78 8.89 -5.56
CA VAL A 157 -12.93 9.79 -5.73
C VAL A 157 -14.09 9.08 -6.44
N ARG A 158 -13.82 8.38 -7.56
CA ARG A 158 -14.87 7.66 -8.31
C ARG A 158 -15.60 6.61 -7.47
N HIS A 159 -14.90 6.02 -6.51
CA HIS A 159 -15.49 5.04 -5.59
C HIS A 159 -16.16 5.66 -4.35
N LYS A 160 -15.96 6.95 -4.05
CA LYS A 160 -16.73 7.67 -3.00
C LYS A 160 -18.17 8.00 -3.45
N ASP A 161 -18.39 8.18 -4.75
CA ASP A 161 -19.70 8.59 -5.29
C ASP A 161 -20.78 7.50 -5.22
N TYR A 162 -20.42 6.25 -4.93
CA TYR A 162 -21.38 5.16 -4.69
C TYR A 162 -22.01 5.20 -3.28
N GLY A 163 -21.47 6.02 -2.36
CA GLY A 163 -22.00 6.20 -1.00
C GLY A 163 -23.06 7.30 -0.83
N THR A 164 -23.38 8.06 -1.88
CA THR A 164 -24.26 9.25 -1.79
C THR A 164 -25.52 9.17 -2.65
N LEU A 165 -25.82 8.03 -3.27
CA LEU A 165 -26.99 7.83 -4.12
C LEU A 165 -27.94 6.76 -3.55
N THR A 166 -28.46 6.94 -2.35
CA THR A 166 -29.76 6.37 -1.89
C THR A 166 -30.21 6.99 -0.56
N GLN A 167 -30.50 8.29 -0.52
CA GLN A 167 -31.51 8.84 0.41
C GLN A 167 -32.22 10.03 -0.24
N GLU A 168 -33.23 9.72 -1.05
CA GLU A 168 -34.47 10.50 -1.16
C GLU A 168 -35.66 9.52 -1.13
#